data_AF-A0A7C7E2V0-F1
#
_entry.id   AF-A0A7C7E2V0-F1
#
_cell.length_a   1.000
_cell.length_b   1.000
_cell.length_c   1.000
_cell.angle_alpha   90.00
_cell.angle_beta   90.00
_cell.angle_gamma   90.00
#
_symmetry.space_group_name_H-M   'P 1'
#
loop_
_entity.id
_entity.type
_entity.pdbx_description
1 polymer ?
#
loop_
_entity_poly.entity_id
_entity_poly.type
_entity_poly.pdbx_seq_one_letter_code
_entity_poly.pdbx_strand_id
1 'polypeptide(L)'
;MMLRFVVRPKDSTEKSWWFMELLSRVFRITGFFLLIASLVFSLGLSTGYAQPEESATVTVTGTGSGLEVSPSPATLFDLNNMNPGDYVQKTLVIKNNYSRPFTLYLTAQKVVPEEGEKDLSEQLNLRVTLRGTEIYDGRIDDFATSAVYLGVFNPGAREELLATVSLPGPETGNEYQGATATVLWTFTAQSSGEEPPEYPPEEEEEVPEEEIPEEEVPLVPPEEVPEEEVPEVPPEVVEIPEEEVPKQEPKPLPKTGEISHWLFYGAGGAMVLCGLVLGLKKKQ
;
A
#
# COMPACT_ATOMS: atom_id res chain seq x y z
N MET A 1 85.70 -54.99 -4.86
CA MET A 1 84.99 -55.63 -3.73
C MET A 1 83.98 -54.61 -3.22
N MET A 2 82.70 -54.98 -3.15
CA MET A 2 81.53 -54.08 -3.18
C MET A 2 81.44 -53.06 -2.02
N LEU A 3 81.21 -51.79 -2.35
CA LEU A 3 80.65 -50.79 -1.42
C LEU A 3 79.15 -51.02 -1.28
N ARG A 4 78.67 -51.10 -0.03
CA ARG A 4 77.25 -51.21 0.32
C ARG A 4 76.75 -49.83 0.72
N PHE A 5 75.96 -49.18 -0.14
CA PHE A 5 75.27 -47.93 0.20
C PHE A 5 74.01 -48.24 1.01
N VAL A 6 73.92 -47.69 2.22
CA VAL A 6 72.69 -47.67 3.02
C VAL A 6 72.03 -46.32 2.80
N VAL A 7 70.95 -46.30 2.03
CA VAL A 7 70.07 -45.12 1.90
C VAL A 7 69.01 -45.22 2.99
N ARG A 8 68.99 -44.26 3.92
CA ARG A 8 67.87 -44.09 4.86
C ARG A 8 66.77 -43.26 4.19
N PRO A 9 65.49 -43.70 4.22
CA PRO A 9 64.40 -42.92 3.66
C PRO A 9 64.15 -41.67 4.51
N LYS A 10 63.94 -40.53 3.84
CA LYS A 10 63.61 -39.24 4.45
C LYS A 10 62.15 -39.26 4.90
N ASP A 11 61.94 -39.05 6.19
CA ASP A 11 60.63 -39.14 6.82
C ASP A 11 59.65 -38.10 6.25
N SER A 12 58.55 -38.58 5.68
CA SER A 12 57.53 -37.81 4.94
C SER A 12 56.29 -37.50 5.81
N THR A 13 56.22 -38.12 6.99
CA THR A 13 55.02 -38.12 7.84
C THR A 13 54.81 -36.84 8.63
N GLU A 14 55.87 -36.18 9.10
CA GLU A 14 55.77 -34.94 9.89
C GLU A 14 55.16 -33.76 9.12
N LYS A 15 55.48 -33.62 7.83
CA LYS A 15 54.94 -32.53 6.99
C LYS A 15 53.44 -32.68 6.72
N SER A 16 52.96 -33.92 6.58
CA SER A 16 51.55 -34.23 6.37
C SER A 16 50.72 -33.91 7.62
N TRP A 17 51.23 -34.28 8.81
CA TRP A 17 50.56 -34.02 10.07
C TRP A 17 50.48 -32.52 10.39
N TRP A 18 51.57 -31.78 10.20
CA TRP A 18 51.59 -30.32 10.35
C TRP A 18 50.64 -29.62 9.37
N PHE A 19 50.56 -30.11 8.13
CA PHE A 19 49.65 -29.58 7.12
C PHE A 19 48.17 -29.84 7.48
N MET A 20 47.83 -31.03 7.97
CA MET A 20 46.46 -31.35 8.41
C MET A 20 46.05 -30.51 9.63
N GLU A 21 46.96 -30.29 10.57
CA GLU A 21 46.73 -29.43 11.74
C GLU A 21 46.45 -27.98 11.31
N LEU A 22 47.24 -27.45 10.38
CA LEU A 22 47.09 -26.12 9.79
C LEU A 22 45.76 -26.00 9.03
N LEU A 23 45.43 -26.98 8.20
CA LEU A 23 44.19 -27.03 7.43
C LEU A 23 42.96 -27.03 8.35
N SER A 24 43.01 -27.78 9.45
CA SER A 24 41.93 -27.81 10.44
C SER A 24 41.75 -26.49 11.18
N ARG A 25 42.85 -25.77 11.48
CA ARG A 25 42.80 -24.45 12.12
C ARG A 25 42.20 -23.41 11.19
N VAL A 26 42.61 -23.42 9.92
CA VAL A 26 42.03 -22.56 8.89
C VAL A 26 40.53 -22.85 8.74
N PHE A 27 40.13 -24.12 8.65
CA PHE A 27 38.71 -24.48 8.52
C PHE A 27 37.86 -24.04 9.72
N ARG A 28 38.39 -24.17 10.95
CA ARG A 28 37.71 -23.69 12.18
C ARG A 28 37.58 -22.17 12.21
N ILE A 29 38.62 -21.44 11.82
CA ILE A 29 38.62 -19.97 11.79
C ILE A 29 37.65 -19.47 10.71
N THR A 30 37.72 -20.04 9.50
CA THR A 30 36.80 -19.70 8.40
C THR A 30 35.36 -20.01 8.75
N GLY A 31 35.08 -21.17 9.38
CA GLY A 31 33.74 -21.52 9.85
C GLY A 31 33.21 -20.58 10.92
N PHE A 32 34.05 -20.15 11.86
CA PHE A 32 33.67 -19.18 12.88
C PHE A 32 33.40 -17.79 12.28
N PHE A 33 34.19 -17.38 11.28
CA PHE A 33 33.96 -16.15 10.52
C PHE A 33 32.65 -16.18 9.74
N LEU A 34 32.32 -17.30 9.08
CA LEU A 34 31.05 -17.46 8.36
C LEU A 34 29.85 -17.45 9.32
N LEU A 35 29.99 -18.03 10.52
CA LEU A 35 28.94 -17.98 11.55
C LEU A 35 28.70 -16.56 12.08
N ILE A 36 29.77 -15.79 12.31
CA ILE A 36 29.66 -14.39 12.72
C ILE A 36 29.08 -13.56 11.58
N ALA A 37 29.54 -13.77 10.35
CA ALA A 37 29.00 -13.08 9.17
C ALA A 37 27.51 -13.37 8.99
N SER A 38 27.07 -14.64 9.16
CA SER A 38 25.66 -14.97 9.12
C SER A 38 24.87 -14.36 10.28
N LEU A 39 25.42 -14.33 11.49
CA LEU A 39 24.77 -13.72 12.65
C LEU A 39 24.61 -12.20 12.46
N VAL A 40 25.63 -11.52 11.96
CA VAL A 40 25.59 -10.09 11.63
C VAL A 40 24.64 -9.82 10.47
N PHE A 41 24.58 -10.71 9.47
CA PHE A 41 23.61 -10.63 8.38
C PHE A 41 22.17 -10.87 8.86
N SER A 42 21.96 -11.79 9.79
CA SER A 42 20.65 -12.03 10.43
C SER A 42 20.21 -10.88 11.33
N LEU A 43 21.14 -10.18 11.97
CA LEU A 43 20.87 -8.98 12.77
C LEU A 43 20.74 -7.72 11.90
N GLY A 44 21.28 -7.73 10.68
CA GLY A 44 21.42 -6.56 9.81
C GLY A 44 20.35 -6.40 8.73
N LEU A 45 19.38 -7.31 8.62
CA LEU A 45 18.39 -7.27 7.52
C LEU A 45 16.92 -7.06 7.95
N SER A 46 16.63 -6.72 9.20
CA SER A 46 15.24 -6.52 9.64
C SER A 46 14.75 -5.07 9.63
N THR A 47 15.59 -4.09 9.32
CA THR A 47 15.06 -2.79 8.87
C THR A 47 14.72 -2.92 7.40
N GLY A 48 13.59 -3.56 7.12
CA GLY A 48 12.86 -3.33 5.89
C GLY A 48 12.55 -1.84 5.86
N TYR A 49 13.43 -1.05 5.26
CA TYR A 49 13.03 0.19 4.68
C TYR A 49 12.13 -0.21 3.52
N ALA A 50 10.85 -0.43 3.82
CA ALA A 50 9.83 -0.27 2.80
C ALA A 50 10.07 1.15 2.28
N GLN A 51 10.69 1.25 1.09
CA GLN A 51 10.63 2.51 0.38
C GLN A 51 9.14 2.78 0.26
N PRO A 52 8.63 3.93 0.73
CA PRO A 52 7.27 4.29 0.44
C PRO A 52 7.16 4.23 -1.08
N GLU A 53 6.40 3.25 -1.58
CA GLU A 53 5.93 3.24 -2.96
C GLU A 53 5.53 4.68 -3.28
N GLU A 54 6.15 5.28 -4.31
CA GLU A 54 5.82 6.62 -4.78
C GLU A 54 4.36 6.60 -5.27
N SER A 55 3.48 6.68 -4.29
CA SER A 55 2.06 6.71 -4.45
C SER A 55 1.80 8.14 -4.86
N ALA A 56 1.25 8.34 -6.06
CA ALA A 56 0.86 9.65 -6.55
C ALA A 56 0.20 10.44 -5.41
N THR A 57 0.88 11.50 -4.97
CA THR A 57 0.41 12.30 -3.85
C THR A 57 -0.86 13.01 -4.30
N VAL A 58 -2.01 12.58 -3.76
CA VAL A 58 -3.27 13.24 -4.06
C VAL A 58 -3.20 14.66 -3.51
N THR A 59 -3.56 15.64 -4.35
CA THR A 59 -3.59 17.04 -3.97
C THR A 59 -5.00 17.59 -4.09
N VAL A 60 -5.52 18.19 -3.01
CA VAL A 60 -6.77 18.96 -3.00
C VAL A 60 -6.40 20.43 -3.02
N THR A 61 -6.73 21.13 -4.10
CA THR A 61 -6.39 22.55 -4.30
C THR A 61 -7.65 23.38 -4.33
N GLY A 62 -7.77 24.35 -3.43
CA GLY A 62 -8.78 25.40 -3.55
C GLY A 62 -8.38 26.43 -4.61
N THR A 63 -9.27 26.70 -5.55
CA THR A 63 -9.16 27.67 -6.65
C THR A 63 -10.37 28.62 -6.63
N GLY A 64 -10.41 29.58 -7.56
CA GLY A 64 -11.56 30.49 -7.68
C GLY A 64 -12.86 29.82 -8.16
N SER A 65 -12.76 28.66 -8.79
CA SER A 65 -13.87 27.85 -9.29
C SER A 65 -14.33 26.76 -8.31
N GLY A 66 -13.61 26.52 -7.21
CA GLY A 66 -13.96 25.51 -6.21
C GLY A 66 -12.78 24.69 -5.73
N LEU A 67 -13.02 23.43 -5.38
CA LEU A 67 -11.97 22.47 -5.03
C LEU A 67 -11.64 21.60 -6.26
N GLU A 68 -10.35 21.49 -6.55
CA GLU A 68 -9.81 20.61 -7.59
C GLU A 68 -8.99 19.50 -6.95
N VAL A 69 -9.17 18.27 -7.42
CA VAL A 69 -8.42 17.10 -6.95
C VAL A 69 -7.52 16.60 -8.08
N SER A 70 -6.25 16.37 -7.77
CA SER A 70 -5.26 15.85 -8.72
C SER A 70 -4.49 14.68 -8.12
N PRO A 71 -4.37 13.53 -8.83
CA PRO A 71 -5.00 13.22 -10.11
C PRO A 71 -6.53 13.10 -10.01
N SER A 72 -7.23 13.14 -11.15
CA SER A 72 -8.68 12.90 -11.23
C SER A 72 -8.96 11.79 -12.25
N PRO A 73 -9.63 10.68 -11.87
CA PRO A 73 -10.13 10.37 -10.53
C PRO A 73 -8.98 10.13 -9.52
N ALA A 74 -9.21 10.45 -8.25
CA ALA A 74 -8.24 10.27 -7.19
C ALA A 74 -8.51 8.97 -6.41
N THR A 75 -7.46 8.16 -6.25
CA THR A 75 -7.46 7.02 -5.33
C THR A 75 -6.39 7.28 -4.28
N LEU A 76 -6.82 7.59 -3.05
CA LEU A 76 -5.87 7.88 -1.96
C LEU A 76 -5.19 6.60 -1.47
N PHE A 77 -5.97 5.53 -1.34
CA PHE A 77 -5.50 4.21 -0.94
C PHE A 77 -5.91 3.19 -2.00
N ASP A 78 -4.93 2.44 -2.47
CA ASP A 78 -5.16 1.16 -3.11
C ASP A 78 -4.64 0.09 -2.15
N LEU A 79 -5.55 -0.57 -1.44
CA LEU A 79 -5.26 -1.53 -0.37
C LEU A 79 -5.32 -2.98 -0.87
N ASN A 80 -4.94 -3.19 -2.13
CA ASN A 80 -4.89 -4.52 -2.72
C ASN A 80 -3.92 -5.44 -1.95
N ASN A 81 -4.39 -6.66 -1.67
CA ASN A 81 -3.59 -7.75 -1.12
C ASN A 81 -2.94 -7.46 0.26
N MET A 82 -3.65 -6.76 1.14
CA MET A 82 -3.25 -6.63 2.55
C MET A 82 -3.36 -7.97 3.29
N ASN A 83 -2.34 -8.29 4.09
CA ASN A 83 -2.35 -9.42 5.01
C ASN A 83 -2.67 -8.95 6.44
N PRO A 84 -3.18 -9.84 7.31
CA PRO A 84 -3.32 -9.53 8.73
C PRO A 84 -1.98 -9.08 9.35
N GLY A 85 -1.98 -7.89 9.94
CA GLY A 85 -0.81 -7.20 10.50
C GLY A 85 -0.20 -6.12 9.59
N ASP A 86 -0.63 -6.03 8.33
CA ASP A 86 -0.11 -5.02 7.39
C ASP A 86 -0.68 -3.62 7.68
N TYR A 87 0.08 -2.60 7.29
CA TYR A 87 -0.36 -1.21 7.31
C TYR A 87 0.14 -0.47 6.06
N VAL A 88 -0.63 0.51 5.63
CA VAL A 88 -0.35 1.37 4.48
C VAL A 88 -0.53 2.82 4.91
N GLN A 89 0.48 3.65 4.67
CA GLN A 89 0.44 5.08 4.94
C GLN A 89 0.45 5.86 3.63
N LYS A 90 -0.40 6.89 3.53
CA LYS A 90 -0.47 7.80 2.39
C LYS A 90 -0.58 9.24 2.87
N THR A 91 -0.04 10.16 2.08
CA THR A 91 -0.08 11.60 2.34
C THR A 91 -0.97 12.28 1.31
N LEU A 92 -1.92 13.07 1.79
CA LEU A 92 -2.76 13.98 1.01
C LEU A 92 -2.24 15.41 1.22
N VAL A 93 -2.00 16.13 0.14
CA VAL A 93 -1.58 17.54 0.20
C VAL A 93 -2.79 18.44 -0.02
N ILE A 94 -3.04 19.36 0.90
CA ILE A 94 -4.13 20.33 0.81
C ILE A 94 -3.52 21.70 0.56
N LYS A 95 -3.95 22.38 -0.50
CA LYS A 95 -3.45 23.70 -0.90
C LYS A 95 -4.59 24.70 -1.00
N ASN A 96 -4.30 25.95 -0.64
CA ASN A 96 -5.15 27.07 -1.00
C ASN A 96 -4.44 27.95 -2.03
N ASN A 97 -4.76 27.75 -3.31
CA ASN A 97 -4.34 28.62 -4.41
C ASN A 97 -5.38 29.72 -4.72
N TYR A 98 -6.44 29.79 -3.94
CA TYR A 98 -7.44 30.84 -4.03
C TYR A 98 -6.95 32.11 -3.32
N SER A 99 -7.50 33.25 -3.71
CA SER A 99 -7.12 34.57 -3.18
C SER A 99 -7.71 34.87 -1.79
N ARG A 100 -8.64 34.04 -1.30
CA ARG A 100 -9.31 34.21 0.00
C ARG A 100 -9.12 32.98 0.89
N PRO A 101 -9.19 33.14 2.22
CA PRO A 101 -9.21 31.99 3.12
C PRO A 101 -10.50 31.19 2.93
N PHE A 102 -10.41 29.86 3.06
CA PHE A 102 -11.58 29.00 3.16
C PHE A 102 -11.49 28.09 4.38
N THR A 103 -12.65 27.71 4.89
CA THR A 103 -12.79 26.66 5.91
C THR A 103 -13.01 25.34 5.22
N LEU A 104 -12.30 24.29 5.65
CA LEU A 104 -12.39 22.97 5.05
C LEU A 104 -13.02 21.96 6.01
N TYR A 105 -13.92 21.14 5.46
CA TYR A 105 -14.53 20.01 6.14
C TYR A 105 -14.29 18.73 5.35
N LEU A 106 -14.27 17.60 6.06
CA LEU A 106 -14.16 16.27 5.49
C LEU A 106 -15.30 15.39 5.99
N THR A 107 -15.95 14.68 5.08
CA THR A 107 -16.83 13.54 5.38
C THR A 107 -16.30 12.29 4.71
N ALA A 108 -16.54 11.14 5.33
CA ALA A 108 -16.24 9.84 4.74
C ALA A 108 -17.49 8.95 4.77
N GLN A 109 -17.74 8.27 3.67
CA GLN A 109 -18.90 7.39 3.49
C GLN A 109 -18.43 6.04 2.99
N LYS A 110 -18.78 4.97 3.70
CA LYS A 110 -18.55 3.61 3.23
C LYS A 110 -19.49 3.30 2.07
N VAL A 111 -18.98 2.62 1.05
CA VAL A 111 -19.77 2.05 -0.02
C VAL A 111 -20.02 0.59 0.36
N VAL A 112 -21.28 0.25 0.60
CA VAL A 112 -21.68 -1.11 0.98
C VAL A 112 -21.45 -2.02 -0.22
N PRO A 113 -20.75 -3.16 -0.06
CA PRO A 113 -20.54 -4.10 -1.15
C PRO A 113 -21.85 -4.83 -1.51
N GLU A 114 -21.83 -5.57 -2.63
CA GLU A 114 -23.00 -6.31 -3.09
C GLU A 114 -23.42 -7.41 -2.10
N GLU A 115 -24.69 -7.84 -2.17
CA GLU A 115 -25.24 -8.82 -1.24
C GLU A 115 -24.48 -10.16 -1.33
N GLY A 116 -23.86 -10.56 -0.22
CA GLY A 116 -23.05 -11.79 -0.12
C GLY A 116 -21.54 -11.55 -0.09
N GLU A 117 -21.08 -10.34 -0.40
CA GLU A 117 -19.68 -9.94 -0.22
C GLU A 117 -19.39 -9.47 1.22
N LYS A 118 -18.20 -9.80 1.72
CA LYS A 118 -17.72 -9.35 3.02
C LYS A 118 -17.11 -7.95 2.90
N ASP A 119 -17.58 -7.03 3.72
CA ASP A 119 -17.02 -5.69 3.85
C ASP A 119 -15.79 -5.71 4.76
N LEU A 120 -14.62 -5.41 4.21
CA LEU A 120 -13.37 -5.33 4.97
C LEU A 120 -13.28 -4.05 5.81
N SER A 121 -14.11 -3.03 5.55
CA SER A 121 -14.07 -1.75 6.29
C SER A 121 -14.34 -1.95 7.78
N GLU A 122 -15.04 -3.03 8.14
CA GLU A 122 -15.31 -3.37 9.53
C GLU A 122 -14.06 -3.82 10.31
N GLN A 123 -12.99 -4.23 9.62
CA GLN A 123 -11.76 -4.70 10.28
C GLN A 123 -10.60 -3.71 10.15
N LEU A 124 -10.71 -2.73 9.27
CA LEU A 124 -9.64 -1.76 9.05
C LEU A 124 -9.67 -0.68 10.13
N ASN A 125 -8.50 -0.40 10.70
CA ASN A 125 -8.27 0.78 11.52
C ASN A 125 -7.66 1.89 10.66
N LEU A 126 -8.07 3.13 10.93
CA LEU A 126 -7.57 4.34 10.31
C LEU A 126 -7.04 5.28 11.39
N ARG A 127 -5.82 5.76 11.19
CA ARG A 127 -5.25 6.90 11.91
C ARG A 127 -5.08 8.07 10.95
N VAL A 128 -5.58 9.25 11.31
CA VAL A 128 -5.44 10.48 10.53
C VAL A 128 -4.75 11.55 11.34
N THR A 129 -3.72 12.15 10.75
CA THR A 129 -2.92 13.22 11.34
C THR A 129 -2.91 14.41 10.40
N LEU A 130 -3.21 15.61 10.92
CA LEU A 130 -3.13 16.87 10.19
C LEU A 130 -2.20 17.82 10.95
N ARG A 131 -1.22 18.41 10.27
CA ARG A 131 -0.23 19.33 10.91
C ARG A 131 0.50 18.68 12.09
N GLY A 132 0.79 17.38 12.00
CA GLY A 132 1.40 16.60 13.08
C GLY A 132 0.52 16.35 14.31
N THR A 133 -0.76 16.74 14.27
CA THR A 133 -1.75 16.45 15.32
C THR A 133 -2.68 15.32 14.87
N GLU A 134 -2.81 14.28 15.68
CA GLU A 134 -3.78 13.21 15.44
C GLU A 134 -5.20 13.77 15.58
N ILE A 135 -5.97 13.69 14.49
CA ILE A 135 -7.38 14.11 14.46
C ILE A 135 -8.32 12.90 14.52
N TYR A 136 -7.80 11.69 14.33
CA TYR A 136 -8.56 10.45 14.42
C TYR A 136 -7.66 9.22 14.62
N ASP A 137 -8.08 8.27 15.44
CA ASP A 137 -7.52 6.92 15.57
C ASP A 137 -8.65 5.96 15.98
N GLY A 138 -9.02 5.03 15.10
CA GLY A 138 -10.16 4.12 15.32
C GLY A 138 -10.51 3.31 14.07
N ARG A 139 -11.71 2.72 14.04
CA ARG A 139 -12.19 1.96 12.87
C ARG A 139 -12.44 2.88 11.68
N ILE A 140 -12.21 2.41 10.47
CA ILE A 140 -12.35 3.26 9.27
C ILE A 140 -13.81 3.62 8.97
N ASP A 141 -14.77 2.78 9.35
CA ASP A 141 -16.21 2.97 9.12
C ASP A 141 -16.84 4.04 10.04
N ASP A 142 -16.22 4.28 11.19
CA ASP A 142 -16.63 5.32 12.15
C ASP A 142 -16.04 6.71 11.82
N PHE A 143 -15.05 6.77 10.92
CA PHE A 143 -14.38 8.02 10.58
C PHE A 143 -15.28 8.95 9.77
N ALA A 144 -15.36 10.22 10.18
CA ALA A 144 -15.97 11.31 9.41
C ALA A 144 -17.39 11.02 8.85
N THR A 145 -18.17 10.19 9.55
CA THR A 145 -19.60 9.93 9.28
C THR A 145 -20.44 11.21 9.36
N SER A 146 -19.93 12.22 10.05
CA SER A 146 -20.37 13.61 10.00
C SER A 146 -19.18 14.54 9.69
N ALA A 147 -19.47 15.77 9.29
CA ALA A 147 -18.46 16.73 8.84
C ALA A 147 -17.41 17.01 9.92
N VAL A 148 -16.17 16.59 9.67
CA VAL A 148 -15.01 16.88 10.49
C VAL A 148 -14.41 18.21 10.05
N TYR A 149 -14.29 19.15 10.98
CA TYR A 149 -13.63 20.43 10.75
C TYR A 149 -12.11 20.25 10.65
N LEU A 150 -11.53 20.59 9.50
CA LEU A 150 -10.08 20.50 9.26
C LEU A 150 -9.33 21.82 9.49
N GLY A 151 -10.06 22.93 9.65
CA GLY A 151 -9.46 24.25 9.89
C GLY A 151 -9.68 25.26 8.77
N VAL A 152 -9.15 26.46 9.00
CA VAL A 152 -9.06 27.52 8.01
C VAL A 152 -7.73 27.41 7.27
N PHE A 153 -7.79 27.53 5.94
CA PHE A 153 -6.65 27.56 5.04
C PHE A 153 -6.51 28.95 4.45
N ASN A 154 -5.48 29.69 4.86
CA ASN A 154 -5.20 31.03 4.34
C ASN A 154 -4.67 30.97 2.89
N PRO A 155 -4.74 32.06 2.11
CA PRO A 155 -4.14 32.11 0.77
C PRO A 155 -2.67 31.68 0.79
N GLY A 156 -2.30 30.77 -0.10
CA GLY A 156 -0.96 30.19 -0.18
C GLY A 156 -0.67 29.09 0.85
N ALA A 157 -1.62 28.72 1.71
CA ALA A 157 -1.45 27.62 2.66
C ALA A 157 -1.22 26.30 1.93
N ARG A 158 -0.32 25.47 2.48
CA ARG A 158 -0.05 24.11 2.04
C ARG A 158 0.14 23.25 3.29
N GLU A 159 -0.70 22.24 3.43
CA GLU A 159 -0.68 21.33 4.58
C GLU A 159 -0.68 19.88 4.11
N GLU A 160 -0.17 19.01 4.97
CA GLU A 160 -0.15 17.56 4.74
C GLU A 160 -1.08 16.87 5.74
N LEU A 161 -1.98 16.07 5.20
CA LEU A 161 -2.82 15.14 5.94
C LEU A 161 -2.26 13.73 5.71
N LEU A 162 -1.77 13.11 6.78
CA LEU A 162 -1.27 11.75 6.77
C LEU A 162 -2.39 10.82 7.21
N ALA A 163 -2.69 9.82 6.39
CA ALA A 163 -3.65 8.79 6.72
C ALA A 163 -2.94 7.42 6.70
N THR A 164 -3.12 6.64 7.76
CA THR A 164 -2.56 5.30 7.90
C THR A 164 -3.68 4.32 8.09
N VAL A 165 -3.80 3.37 7.19
CA VAL A 165 -4.74 2.26 7.30
C VAL A 165 -3.98 1.01 7.74
N SER A 166 -4.52 0.29 8.72
CA SER A 166 -3.94 -0.98 9.19
C SER A 166 -4.99 -2.07 9.26
N LEU A 167 -4.61 -3.28 8.85
CA LEU A 167 -5.41 -4.49 9.02
C LEU A 167 -4.88 -5.26 10.23
N PRO A 168 -5.60 -5.31 11.36
CA PRO A 168 -5.09 -5.96 12.55
C PRO A 168 -4.92 -7.48 12.37
N GLY A 169 -3.88 -8.05 12.97
CA GLY A 169 -3.55 -9.47 12.85
C GLY A 169 -4.51 -10.42 13.59
N PRO A 170 -4.59 -10.33 14.93
CA PRO A 170 -5.28 -11.33 15.76
C PRO A 170 -6.79 -11.44 15.52
N GLU A 171 -7.45 -10.32 15.20
CA GLU A 171 -8.89 -10.28 14.94
C GLU A 171 -9.29 -10.53 13.48
N THR A 172 -8.36 -10.56 12.52
CA THR A 172 -8.69 -10.79 11.10
C THR A 172 -8.57 -12.28 10.76
N GLY A 173 -9.72 -12.96 10.72
CA GLY A 173 -9.80 -14.36 10.31
C GLY A 173 -9.93 -14.58 8.79
N ASN A 174 -9.93 -15.86 8.39
CA ASN A 174 -10.03 -16.29 6.99
C ASN A 174 -11.36 -15.89 6.32
N GLU A 175 -12.38 -15.54 7.11
CA GLU A 175 -13.67 -15.04 6.64
C GLU A 175 -13.59 -13.67 5.94
N TYR A 176 -12.46 -12.97 6.05
CA TYR A 176 -12.17 -11.73 5.33
C TYR A 176 -11.24 -11.94 4.13
N GLN A 177 -10.90 -13.20 3.80
CA GLN A 177 -10.07 -13.49 2.63
C GLN A 177 -10.79 -13.08 1.34
N GLY A 178 -10.17 -12.18 0.56
CA GLY A 178 -10.76 -11.63 -0.66
C GLY A 178 -11.83 -10.57 -0.44
N ALA A 179 -12.08 -10.16 0.81
CA ALA A 179 -12.98 -9.05 1.14
C ALA A 179 -12.42 -7.72 0.62
N THR A 180 -13.32 -6.80 0.28
CA THR A 180 -12.96 -5.46 -0.20
C THR A 180 -13.59 -4.39 0.69
N ALA A 181 -13.03 -3.18 0.65
CA ALA A 181 -13.57 -2.02 1.33
C ALA A 181 -13.42 -0.80 0.44
N THR A 182 -14.50 -0.05 0.26
CA THR A 182 -14.47 1.22 -0.46
C THR A 182 -15.02 2.33 0.42
N VAL A 183 -14.23 3.40 0.60
CA VAL A 183 -14.61 4.56 1.40
C VAL A 183 -14.42 5.82 0.57
N LEU A 184 -15.50 6.56 0.36
CA LEU A 184 -15.50 7.82 -0.37
C LEU A 184 -15.25 8.98 0.59
N TRP A 185 -14.18 9.74 0.34
CA TRP A 185 -13.84 10.94 1.10
C TRP A 185 -14.28 12.18 0.34
N THR A 186 -15.11 13.01 0.96
CA THR A 186 -15.62 14.24 0.37
C THR A 186 -15.10 15.45 1.12
N PHE A 187 -14.39 16.33 0.41
CA PHE A 187 -13.93 17.61 0.94
C PHE A 187 -14.93 18.71 0.59
N THR A 188 -15.30 19.52 1.57
CA THR A 188 -16.20 20.67 1.39
C THR A 188 -15.52 21.93 1.87
N ALA A 189 -15.31 22.89 0.97
CA ALA A 189 -14.77 24.19 1.30
C ALA A 189 -15.89 25.23 1.43
N GLN A 190 -15.78 26.09 2.44
CA GLN A 190 -16.66 27.22 2.66
C GLN A 190 -15.81 28.49 2.77
N SER A 191 -16.00 29.43 1.84
CA SER A 191 -15.37 30.75 1.88
C SER A 191 -16.44 31.78 2.25
N SER A 192 -16.17 32.60 3.27
CA SER A 192 -17.01 33.75 3.55
C SER A 192 -16.68 34.86 2.56
N GLY A 193 -17.48 34.98 1.50
CA GLY A 193 -17.47 36.13 0.61
C GLY A 193 -18.82 36.20 -0.06
N GLU A 194 -19.46 37.36 0.02
CA GLU A 194 -20.44 37.79 -0.97
C GLU A 194 -19.94 37.39 -2.36
N GLU A 195 -20.84 36.95 -3.23
CA GLU A 195 -20.54 36.81 -4.66
C GLU A 195 -19.69 38.02 -5.07
N PRO A 196 -18.62 37.83 -5.88
CA PRO A 196 -17.90 38.97 -6.42
C PRO A 196 -18.94 39.98 -6.89
N PRO A 197 -18.83 41.29 -6.57
CA PRO A 197 -19.77 42.25 -7.14
C PRO A 197 -19.82 41.92 -8.63
N GLU A 198 -21.01 41.63 -9.16
CA GLU A 198 -21.19 41.52 -10.60
C GLU A 198 -20.48 42.74 -11.15
N TYR A 199 -19.34 42.53 -11.81
CA TYR A 199 -18.70 43.62 -12.50
C TYR A 199 -19.81 44.14 -13.40
N PRO A 200 -20.17 45.44 -13.32
CA PRO A 200 -21.06 45.99 -14.32
C PRO A 200 -20.46 45.55 -15.66
N PRO A 201 -21.28 45.02 -16.58
CA PRO A 201 -20.77 44.60 -17.88
C PRO A 201 -19.85 45.71 -18.35
N GLU A 202 -18.60 45.37 -18.69
CA GLU A 202 -17.69 46.33 -19.29
C GLU A 202 -18.52 47.03 -20.36
N GLU A 203 -18.71 48.35 -20.23
CA GLU A 203 -19.33 49.12 -21.30
C GLU A 203 -18.46 48.81 -22.50
N GLU A 204 -18.99 47.99 -23.41
CA GLU A 204 -18.40 47.74 -24.70
C GLU A 204 -18.18 49.14 -25.27
N GLU A 205 -16.92 49.59 -25.33
CA GLU A 205 -16.60 50.79 -26.09
C GLU A 205 -17.17 50.51 -27.48
N GLU A 206 -18.20 51.28 -27.87
CA GLU A 206 -18.85 51.14 -29.16
C GLU A 206 -17.78 51.27 -30.25
N VAL A 207 -17.25 50.13 -30.67
CA VAL A 207 -16.45 50.02 -31.87
C VAL A 207 -17.45 50.30 -32.99
N PRO A 208 -17.21 51.31 -33.86
CA PRO A 208 -18.16 51.62 -34.91
C PRO A 208 -18.45 50.37 -35.74
N GLU A 209 -19.72 50.00 -35.87
CA GLU A 209 -20.17 48.94 -36.78
C GLU A 209 -19.72 49.30 -38.21
N GLU A 210 -18.60 48.74 -38.65
CA GLU A 210 -18.35 48.62 -40.08
C GLU A 210 -19.31 47.57 -40.62
N GLU A 211 -20.25 48.01 -41.46
CA GLU A 211 -21.15 47.15 -42.22
C GLU A 211 -20.35 46.15 -43.06
N ILE A 212 -20.21 44.93 -42.57
CA ILE A 212 -19.74 43.79 -43.38
C ILE A 212 -20.96 43.27 -44.14
N PRO A 213 -20.95 43.17 -45.48
CA PRO A 213 -22.09 42.67 -46.22
C PRO A 213 -22.35 41.20 -45.87
N GLU A 214 -23.61 40.87 -45.57
CA GLU A 214 -24.07 39.50 -45.35
C GLU A 214 -23.87 38.67 -46.64
N GLU A 215 -22.84 37.83 -46.66
CA GLU A 215 -22.69 36.79 -47.68
C GLU A 215 -23.56 35.59 -47.27
N GLU A 216 -24.66 35.37 -48.00
CA GLU A 216 -25.56 34.23 -47.85
C GLU A 216 -24.79 32.91 -47.95
N VAL A 217 -24.58 32.25 -46.82
CA VAL A 217 -24.14 30.85 -46.78
C VAL A 217 -25.33 29.94 -47.11
N PRO A 218 -25.26 29.07 -48.14
CA PRO A 218 -26.38 28.23 -48.52
C PRO A 218 -26.68 27.18 -47.43
N LEU A 219 -27.96 27.04 -47.10
CA LEU A 219 -28.49 25.98 -46.24
C LEU A 219 -28.22 24.60 -46.89
N VAL A 220 -27.24 23.87 -46.36
CA VAL A 220 -27.07 22.44 -46.66
C VAL A 220 -28.07 21.67 -45.78
N PRO A 221 -28.92 20.78 -46.35
CA PRO A 221 -29.84 19.98 -45.55
C PRO A 221 -29.07 19.03 -44.61
N PRO A 222 -29.60 18.71 -43.42
CA PRO A 222 -29.01 17.67 -42.58
C PRO A 222 -29.16 16.32 -43.28
N GLU A 223 -28.02 15.64 -43.45
CA GLU A 223 -27.92 14.28 -43.97
C GLU A 223 -28.46 13.31 -42.90
N GLU A 224 -29.48 12.53 -43.25
CA GLU A 224 -30.08 11.52 -42.39
C GLU A 224 -29.06 10.41 -42.10
N VAL A 225 -28.67 10.27 -40.84
CA VAL A 225 -27.91 9.11 -40.37
C VAL A 225 -28.90 7.93 -40.29
N PRO A 226 -28.62 6.77 -40.92
CA PRO A 226 -29.51 5.63 -40.82
C PRO A 226 -29.43 5.02 -39.41
N GLU A 227 -30.58 4.83 -38.77
CA GLU A 227 -30.72 3.95 -37.61
C GLU A 227 -30.42 2.51 -38.03
N GLU A 228 -29.29 1.99 -37.58
CA GLU A 228 -28.93 0.58 -37.73
C GLU A 228 -29.68 -0.24 -36.67
N GLU A 229 -30.78 -0.87 -37.06
CA GLU A 229 -31.48 -1.84 -36.22
C GLU A 229 -30.59 -3.07 -35.98
N VAL A 230 -30.09 -3.20 -34.75
CA VAL A 230 -29.44 -4.41 -34.27
C VAL A 230 -30.53 -5.42 -33.89
N PRO A 231 -30.60 -6.62 -34.51
CA PRO A 231 -31.57 -7.63 -34.11
C PRO A 231 -31.17 -8.25 -32.76
N GLU A 232 -32.05 -8.12 -31.76
CA GLU A 232 -31.96 -8.88 -30.51
C GLU A 232 -32.29 -10.36 -30.78
N VAL A 233 -31.26 -11.20 -30.79
CA VAL A 233 -31.43 -12.66 -30.76
C VAL A 233 -31.23 -13.11 -29.30
N PRO A 234 -32.25 -13.64 -28.61
CA PRO A 234 -32.06 -14.17 -27.27
C PRO A 234 -31.25 -15.47 -27.32
N PRO A 235 -30.22 -15.65 -26.47
CA PRO A 235 -29.57 -16.95 -26.33
C PRO A 235 -30.51 -17.92 -25.58
N GLU A 236 -30.81 -19.03 -26.25
CA GLU A 236 -31.50 -20.18 -25.68
C GLU A 236 -30.66 -20.75 -24.52
N VAL A 237 -31.20 -20.63 -23.30
CA VAL A 237 -30.61 -21.22 -22.08
C VAL A 237 -30.81 -22.73 -22.16
N VAL A 238 -29.74 -23.45 -22.50
CA VAL A 238 -29.68 -24.90 -22.32
C VAL A 238 -29.47 -25.16 -20.84
N GLU A 239 -30.53 -25.57 -20.13
CA GLU A 239 -30.46 -26.05 -18.76
C GLU A 239 -29.63 -27.35 -18.72
N ILE A 240 -28.39 -27.23 -18.27
CA ILE A 240 -27.57 -28.39 -17.90
C ILE A 240 -28.05 -28.81 -16.50
N PRO A 241 -28.51 -30.05 -16.29
CA PRO A 241 -28.92 -30.50 -14.96
C PRO A 241 -27.73 -30.42 -13.99
N GLU A 242 -27.86 -29.66 -12.91
CA GLU A 242 -26.91 -29.68 -11.80
C GLU A 242 -26.96 -31.06 -11.13
N GLU A 243 -25.92 -31.84 -11.36
CA GLU A 243 -25.64 -33.05 -10.57
C GLU A 243 -25.10 -32.59 -9.20
N GLU A 244 -25.90 -32.78 -8.15
CA GLU A 244 -25.53 -32.45 -6.77
C GLU A 244 -24.31 -33.28 -6.32
N VAL A 245 -23.11 -32.70 -6.45
CA VAL A 245 -21.90 -33.21 -5.82
C VAL A 245 -22.07 -33.05 -4.30
N PRO A 246 -21.93 -34.12 -3.48
CA PRO A 246 -22.06 -34.02 -2.04
C PRO A 246 -21.06 -32.99 -1.48
N LYS A 247 -21.58 -31.89 -0.92
CA LYS A 247 -20.79 -30.87 -0.22
C LYS A 247 -20.07 -31.52 0.97
N GLN A 248 -18.80 -31.88 0.80
CA GLN A 248 -17.91 -32.05 1.94
C GLN A 248 -17.69 -30.68 2.55
N GLU A 249 -18.01 -30.53 3.84
CA GLU A 249 -17.67 -29.34 4.60
C GLU A 249 -16.16 -29.07 4.46
N PRO A 250 -15.75 -27.91 3.91
CA PRO A 250 -14.35 -27.60 3.75
C PRO A 250 -13.71 -27.54 5.15
N LYS A 251 -12.67 -28.36 5.37
CA LYS A 251 -11.86 -28.27 6.58
C LYS A 251 -11.37 -26.83 6.73
N PRO A 252 -11.52 -26.18 7.90
CA PRO A 252 -11.07 -24.82 8.09
C PRO A 252 -9.56 -24.75 7.86
N LEU A 253 -9.14 -23.88 6.94
CA LEU A 253 -7.73 -23.59 6.72
C LEU A 253 -7.10 -23.05 8.01
N PRO A 254 -5.79 -23.30 8.26
CA PRO A 254 -5.10 -22.69 9.39
C PRO A 254 -5.15 -21.16 9.26
N LYS A 255 -5.34 -20.46 10.38
CA LYS A 255 -5.31 -18.99 10.42
C LYS A 255 -3.90 -18.49 10.08
N THR A 256 -3.80 -17.55 9.14
CA THR A 256 -2.55 -16.88 8.79
C THR A 256 -2.22 -15.78 9.80
N GLY A 257 -0.94 -15.62 10.16
CA GLY A 257 -0.45 -14.51 11.00
C GLY A 257 -0.50 -14.69 12.52
N GLU A 258 -1.14 -15.74 13.05
CA GLU A 258 -1.30 -15.92 14.51
C GLU A 258 -0.05 -16.49 15.23
N ILE A 259 0.86 -17.15 14.50
CA ILE A 259 2.01 -17.83 15.11
C ILE A 259 3.08 -16.78 15.45
N SER A 260 3.22 -16.47 16.74
CA SER A 260 4.25 -15.54 17.21
C SER A 260 5.64 -16.03 16.81
N HIS A 261 6.35 -15.22 16.02
CA HIS A 261 7.71 -15.49 15.54
C HIS A 261 8.70 -15.81 16.67
N TRP A 262 8.42 -15.34 17.90
CA TRP A 262 9.22 -15.63 19.09
C TRP A 262 9.35 -17.13 19.36
N LEU A 263 8.33 -17.94 19.05
CA LEU A 263 8.36 -19.39 19.27
C LEU A 263 9.44 -20.06 18.41
N PHE A 264 9.60 -19.61 17.15
CA PHE A 264 10.63 -20.12 16.25
C PHE A 264 12.03 -19.67 16.68
N TYR A 265 12.19 -18.40 17.09
CA TYR A 265 13.45 -17.92 17.64
C TYR A 265 13.83 -18.61 18.95
N GLY A 266 12.86 -18.88 19.83
CA GLY A 266 13.05 -19.62 21.08
C GLY A 266 13.46 -21.07 20.84
N ALA A 267 12.76 -21.77 19.94
CA ALA A 267 13.10 -23.14 19.57
C ALA A 267 14.49 -23.24 18.89
N GLY A 268 14.81 -22.31 17.99
CA GLY A 268 16.12 -22.22 17.35
C GLY A 268 17.24 -21.93 18.36
N GLY A 269 17.03 -20.97 19.26
CA GLY A 269 17.97 -20.64 20.34
C GLY A 269 18.23 -21.82 21.27
N ALA A 270 17.19 -22.58 21.62
CA ALA A 270 17.31 -23.79 22.43
C ALA A 270 18.12 -24.89 21.73
N MET A 271 17.94 -25.11 20.42
CA MET A 271 18.77 -26.05 19.65
C MET A 271 20.26 -25.64 19.65
N VAL A 272 20.55 -24.36 19.47
CA VAL A 272 21.94 -23.85 19.47
C VAL A 272 22.59 -24.05 20.85
N LEU A 273 21.87 -23.74 21.93
CA LEU A 273 22.34 -23.97 23.30
C LEU A 273 22.59 -25.45 23.58
N CYS A 274 21.68 -26.33 23.18
CA CYS A 274 21.88 -27.78 23.29
C CYS A 274 23.14 -28.24 22.53
N GLY A 275 23.36 -27.73 21.31
CA GLY A 275 24.55 -28.02 20.52
C GLY A 275 25.85 -27.60 21.23
N LEU A 276 25.88 -26.40 21.83
CA LEU A 276 27.03 -25.91 22.61
C LEU A 276 27.30 -26.77 23.85
N VAL A 277 26.26 -27.11 24.61
CA VAL A 277 26.37 -27.92 25.83
C VAL A 277 26.86 -29.34 25.52
N LEU A 278 26.36 -29.95 24.44
CA LEU A 278 26.80 -31.27 23.99
C LEU A 278 28.23 -31.25 23.42
N GLY A 279 28.63 -30.18 22.73
CA GLY A 279 29.98 -29.99 22.21
C GLY A 279 31.05 -29.81 23.30
N LEU A 280 30.69 -29.17 24.42
CA LEU A 280 31.56 -29.00 25.57
C LEU A 280 31.80 -30.31 26.34
N LYS A 281 30.83 -31.24 26.33
CA LYS A 281 30.96 -32.55 27.00
C LYS A 281 31.91 -33.52 26.30
N LYS A 282 32.23 -33.33 25.02
CA LYS A 282 33.07 -34.28 24.26
C LYS A 282 34.59 -34.10 24.47
N LYS A 283 34.98 -33.27 25.46
CA LYS A 283 36.38 -32.90 25.73
C LYS A 283 36.95 -33.44 27.05
N GLN A 284 36.25 -34.37 27.71
CA GLN A 284 36.78 -35.25 28.75
C GLN A 284 36.92 -36.66 28.20
#